data_AF-A0A8H8T003-F1
#
_entry.id   AF-A0A8H8T003-F1
#
_cell.length_a   1.000
_cell.length_b   1.000
_cell.length_c   1.000
_cell.angle_alpha   90.00
_cell.angle_beta   90.00
_cell.angle_gamma   90.00
#
_symmetry.space_group_name_H-M   'P 1'
#
loop_
_entity.id
_entity.type
_entity.pdbx_description
1 polymer ?
#
loop_
_entity_poly.entity_id
_entity_poly.type
_entity_poly.pdbx_seq_one_letter_code
_entity_poly.pdbx_strand_id
1 'polypeptide(L)'
;MAMAMYPGIQAKAQAEIDGTIGSRLPRISDWDSLSYVRCVMKEVLRWKLTLPLAVPHACTQDDMYKGYYIPKGAIVIGNSWAISNNPAVYPDPDRFDPDRFLDPAVPDAPAFGYGRRICPGIHHADATMFLTMASIISVFNIRPPVDVEGRPRPMKADIAMDEAVSSIASSFLGTLAAPTNSTLFPRQLAQVITKCTVPNTVALTFDDGPYLYTYEISERILQAGGKATFFVNGNNYQCIYHPDNVNRIKYLYEKGHQIGSHTWGHKDLTTLTWDQVHDEMWRVEQALMRIIGANPAYMRPPFGKYNDNVLRASAVRGQKVAIWDFDSGDSAGISAAASKGRYDDVTARRPSNILTLNHETYEPTAYTDILPHAIAKLQAAGYRMVTLSECLGESPAAAYQSQGPPATGSWSC
;
A
#
# COMPACT_ATOMS: atom_id res chain seq x y z
N MET A 1 -10.84 0.09 -11.65
CA MET A 1 -11.49 0.38 -10.35
C MET A 1 -11.06 -0.55 -9.22
N ALA A 2 -11.47 -1.84 -9.19
CA ALA A 2 -11.24 -2.73 -8.04
C ALA A 2 -9.76 -2.80 -7.59
N MET A 3 -8.83 -2.98 -8.53
CA MET A 3 -7.39 -3.04 -8.22
C MET A 3 -6.84 -1.77 -7.55
N ALA A 4 -7.38 -0.59 -7.90
CA ALA A 4 -7.00 0.69 -7.26
C ALA A 4 -7.58 0.85 -5.86
N MET A 5 -8.77 0.30 -5.61
CA MET A 5 -9.45 0.36 -4.31
C MET A 5 -8.91 -0.69 -3.33
N TYR A 6 -8.42 -1.81 -3.84
CA TYR A 6 -7.93 -2.94 -3.06
C TYR A 6 -6.49 -3.30 -3.43
N PRO A 7 -5.51 -2.43 -3.08
CA PRO A 7 -4.12 -2.62 -3.48
C PRO A 7 -3.53 -3.94 -2.96
N GLY A 8 -3.97 -4.44 -1.80
CA GLY A 8 -3.57 -5.76 -1.27
C GLY A 8 -3.99 -6.94 -2.14
N ILE A 9 -5.17 -6.87 -2.77
CA ILE A 9 -5.64 -7.91 -3.70
C ILE A 9 -4.84 -7.86 -5.01
N GLN A 10 -4.62 -6.66 -5.55
CA GLN A 10 -3.81 -6.46 -6.76
C GLN A 10 -2.41 -7.04 -6.57
N ALA A 11 -1.80 -6.70 -5.44
CA ALA A 11 -0.52 -7.19 -4.97
C ALA A 11 -0.44 -8.73 -4.88
N LYS A 12 -1.45 -9.39 -4.31
CA LYS A 12 -1.51 -10.86 -4.23
C LYS A 12 -1.60 -11.51 -5.61
N ALA A 13 -2.35 -10.92 -6.55
CA ALA A 13 -2.40 -11.36 -7.95
C ALA A 13 -1.05 -11.14 -8.67
N GLN A 14 -0.41 -10.01 -8.44
CA GLN A 14 0.94 -9.71 -8.93
C GLN A 14 2.00 -10.69 -8.40
N ALA A 15 1.88 -11.16 -7.17
CA ALA A 15 2.77 -12.15 -6.57
C ALA A 15 2.59 -13.54 -7.20
N GLU A 16 1.36 -13.98 -7.46
CA GLU A 16 1.08 -15.23 -8.19
C GLU A 16 1.68 -15.19 -9.60
N ILE A 17 1.45 -14.10 -10.35
CA ILE A 17 1.99 -13.93 -11.71
C ILE A 17 3.52 -14.04 -11.69
N ASP A 18 4.19 -13.29 -10.81
CA ASP A 18 5.65 -13.33 -10.73
C ASP A 18 6.20 -14.70 -10.35
N GLY A 19 5.58 -15.35 -9.38
CA GLY A 19 6.02 -16.65 -8.89
C GLY A 19 5.84 -17.76 -9.92
N THR A 20 4.87 -17.61 -10.82
CA THR A 20 4.50 -18.64 -11.80
C THR A 20 5.19 -18.45 -13.14
N ILE A 21 5.18 -17.22 -13.69
CA ILE A 21 5.65 -16.94 -15.06
C ILE A 21 6.78 -15.90 -15.12
N GLY A 22 7.22 -15.37 -13.98
CA GLY A 22 8.29 -14.38 -13.90
C GLY A 22 7.94 -13.07 -14.61
N SER A 23 8.86 -12.58 -15.44
CA SER A 23 8.72 -11.31 -16.17
C SER A 23 8.03 -11.43 -17.53
N ARG A 24 7.64 -12.65 -17.95
CA ARG A 24 6.94 -12.85 -19.22
C ARG A 24 5.49 -12.38 -19.11
N LEU A 25 4.96 -11.73 -20.15
CA LEU A 25 3.53 -11.43 -20.23
C LEU A 25 2.68 -12.71 -20.20
N PRO A 26 1.52 -12.73 -19.52
CA PRO A 26 0.62 -13.88 -19.48
C PRO A 26 0.15 -14.35 -20.87
N ARG A 27 -0.03 -15.65 -21.02
CA ARG A 27 -0.64 -16.33 -22.18
C ARG A 27 -1.85 -17.13 -21.72
N ILE A 28 -2.71 -17.51 -22.66
CA ILE A 28 -3.89 -18.33 -22.36
C ILE A 28 -3.52 -19.70 -21.78
N SER A 29 -2.33 -20.21 -22.13
CA SER A 29 -1.75 -21.44 -21.55
C SER A 29 -1.52 -21.35 -20.05
N ASP A 30 -1.47 -20.14 -19.49
CA ASP A 30 -1.19 -19.91 -18.07
C ASP A 30 -2.48 -19.93 -17.22
N TRP A 31 -3.66 -20.13 -17.86
CA TRP A 31 -4.98 -20.11 -17.22
C TRP A 31 -5.08 -21.00 -15.98
N ASP A 32 -4.60 -22.25 -16.05
CA ASP A 32 -4.68 -23.16 -14.90
C ASP A 32 -3.61 -22.90 -13.84
N SER A 33 -2.55 -22.17 -14.19
CA SER A 33 -1.45 -21.84 -13.28
C SER A 33 -1.65 -20.52 -12.52
N LEU A 34 -2.53 -19.64 -13.02
CA LEU A 34 -2.85 -18.35 -12.41
C LEU A 34 -4.24 -18.38 -11.74
N SER A 35 -4.36 -19.25 -10.74
CA SER A 35 -5.60 -19.58 -10.02
C SER A 35 -6.21 -18.38 -9.29
N TYR A 36 -5.40 -17.55 -8.66
CA TYR A 36 -5.84 -16.38 -7.91
C TYR A 36 -6.24 -15.23 -8.84
N VAL A 37 -5.55 -15.03 -9.96
CA VAL A 37 -6.01 -14.11 -11.03
C VAL A 37 -7.41 -14.51 -11.53
N ARG A 38 -7.70 -15.81 -11.65
CA ARG A 38 -9.05 -16.30 -11.97
C ARG A 38 -10.06 -16.03 -10.86
N CYS A 39 -9.67 -16.16 -9.59
CA CYS A 39 -10.51 -15.77 -8.46
C CYS A 39 -10.86 -14.27 -8.52
N VAL A 40 -9.88 -13.42 -8.86
CA VAL A 40 -10.10 -11.97 -9.07
C VAL A 40 -11.08 -11.74 -10.22
N MET A 41 -10.95 -12.47 -11.33
CA MET A 41 -11.86 -12.38 -12.47
C MET A 41 -13.30 -12.77 -12.10
N LYS A 42 -13.48 -13.87 -11.37
CA LYS A 42 -14.80 -14.31 -10.87
C LYS A 42 -15.43 -13.28 -9.95
N GLU A 43 -14.64 -12.69 -9.06
CA GLU A 43 -15.13 -11.65 -8.14
C GLU A 43 -15.48 -10.35 -8.87
N VAL A 44 -14.75 -9.97 -9.92
CA VAL A 44 -15.12 -8.85 -10.78
C VAL A 44 -16.49 -9.09 -11.43
N LEU A 45 -16.71 -10.30 -11.96
CA LEU A 45 -17.98 -10.69 -12.58
C LEU A 45 -19.15 -10.76 -11.60
N ARG A 46 -18.90 -11.04 -10.31
CA ARG A 46 -19.92 -11.09 -9.24
C ARG A 46 -20.22 -9.73 -8.63
N TRP A 47 -19.18 -8.95 -8.28
CA TRP A 47 -19.30 -7.75 -7.44
C TRP A 47 -20.05 -6.62 -8.14
N LYS A 48 -19.79 -6.41 -9.44
CA LYS A 48 -20.45 -5.38 -10.25
C LYS A 48 -20.86 -5.97 -11.60
N LEU A 49 -21.92 -6.78 -11.60
CA LEU A 49 -22.48 -7.37 -12.82
C LEU A 49 -22.80 -6.29 -13.87
N THR A 50 -22.36 -6.53 -15.10
CA THR A 50 -22.71 -5.68 -16.25
C THR A 50 -24.21 -5.67 -16.53
N LEU A 51 -24.86 -6.82 -16.41
CA LEU A 51 -26.30 -6.98 -16.60
C LEU A 51 -26.97 -7.44 -15.29
N PRO A 52 -27.45 -6.50 -14.45
CA PRO A 52 -28.09 -6.86 -13.18
C PRO A 52 -29.42 -7.60 -13.37
N LEU A 53 -30.10 -7.37 -14.49
CA LEU A 53 -31.27 -8.13 -14.94
C LEU A 53 -30.91 -8.86 -16.23
N ALA A 54 -31.28 -10.14 -16.31
CA ALA A 54 -31.06 -10.94 -17.51
C ALA A 54 -31.99 -10.52 -18.65
N VAL A 55 -31.65 -10.93 -19.88
CA VAL A 55 -32.48 -10.68 -21.06
C VAL A 55 -33.89 -11.25 -20.81
N PRO A 56 -34.97 -10.47 -21.02
CA PRO A 56 -36.33 -10.95 -20.83
C PRO A 56 -36.66 -12.13 -21.74
N HIS A 57 -37.32 -13.16 -21.19
CA HIS A 57 -37.82 -14.31 -21.95
C HIS A 57 -39.33 -14.45 -21.79
N ALA A 58 -40.03 -14.86 -22.84
CA ALA A 58 -41.46 -15.14 -22.77
C ALA A 58 -41.72 -16.64 -22.55
N CYS A 59 -42.63 -16.98 -21.64
CA CYS A 59 -43.10 -18.37 -21.51
C CYS A 59 -43.91 -18.78 -22.73
N THR A 60 -43.56 -19.90 -23.37
CA THR A 60 -44.23 -20.38 -24.59
C THR A 60 -45.51 -21.18 -24.32
N GLN A 61 -45.68 -21.62 -23.07
CA GLN A 61 -46.83 -22.34 -22.55
C GLN A 61 -47.00 -22.03 -21.06
N ASP A 62 -48.14 -22.39 -20.49
CA ASP A 62 -48.36 -22.31 -19.05
C ASP A 62 -47.38 -23.25 -18.32
N ASP A 63 -46.86 -22.81 -17.18
CA ASP A 63 -45.88 -23.55 -16.38
C ASP A 63 -46.11 -23.39 -14.87
N MET A 64 -45.58 -24.32 -14.09
CA MET A 64 -45.59 -24.30 -12.63
C MET A 64 -44.16 -24.43 -12.10
N TYR A 65 -43.64 -23.38 -11.48
CA TYR A 65 -42.30 -23.39 -10.91
C TYR A 65 -42.33 -23.11 -9.40
N LYS A 66 -41.85 -24.05 -8.58
CA LYS A 66 -41.84 -23.95 -7.10
C LYS A 66 -43.19 -23.51 -6.49
N GLY A 67 -44.31 -23.97 -7.08
CA GLY A 67 -45.66 -23.62 -6.64
C GLY A 67 -46.24 -22.33 -7.23
N TYR A 68 -45.48 -21.61 -8.07
CA TYR A 68 -45.96 -20.42 -8.78
C TYR A 68 -46.45 -20.78 -10.17
N TYR A 69 -47.69 -20.38 -10.49
CA TYR A 69 -48.24 -20.47 -11.84
C TYR A 69 -47.70 -19.34 -12.71
N ILE A 70 -47.13 -19.70 -13.86
CA ILE A 70 -46.56 -18.77 -14.84
C ILE A 70 -47.32 -18.96 -16.15
N PRO A 71 -48.18 -18.00 -16.56
CA PRO A 71 -48.99 -18.16 -17.75
C PRO A 71 -48.16 -18.07 -19.04
N LYS A 72 -48.64 -18.71 -20.09
CA LYS A 72 -48.17 -18.52 -21.47
C LYS A 72 -48.16 -17.03 -21.80
N GLY A 73 -47.05 -16.55 -22.37
CA GLY A 73 -46.82 -15.16 -22.72
C GLY A 73 -46.26 -14.30 -21.57
N ALA A 74 -46.17 -14.82 -20.34
CA ALA A 74 -45.52 -14.10 -19.24
C ALA A 74 -44.04 -13.81 -19.57
N ILE A 75 -43.61 -12.58 -19.27
CA ILE A 75 -42.20 -12.18 -19.38
C ILE A 75 -41.49 -12.51 -18.08
N VAL A 76 -40.49 -13.38 -18.16
CA VAL A 76 -39.63 -13.80 -17.06
C VAL A 76 -38.28 -13.11 -17.21
N ILE A 77 -37.87 -12.41 -16.15
CA ILE A 77 -36.60 -11.69 -16.08
C ILE A 77 -35.82 -12.25 -14.89
N GLY A 78 -34.65 -12.83 -15.16
CA GLY A 78 -33.76 -13.30 -14.11
C GLY A 78 -33.11 -12.14 -13.37
N ASN A 79 -33.23 -12.10 -12.04
CA ASN A 79 -32.57 -11.09 -11.21
C ASN A 79 -31.14 -11.53 -10.86
N SER A 80 -30.23 -11.37 -11.82
CA SER A 80 -28.82 -11.75 -11.68
C SER A 80 -28.11 -10.99 -10.56
N TRP A 81 -28.50 -9.72 -10.32
CA TRP A 81 -27.99 -8.92 -9.21
C TRP A 81 -28.33 -9.56 -7.86
N ALA A 82 -29.59 -9.93 -7.64
CA ALA A 82 -30.01 -10.55 -6.37
C ALA A 82 -29.32 -11.90 -6.14
N ILE A 83 -29.10 -12.68 -7.20
CA ILE A 83 -28.36 -13.96 -7.10
C ILE A 83 -26.90 -13.70 -6.70
N SER A 84 -26.24 -12.73 -7.34
CA SER A 84 -24.82 -12.40 -7.11
C SER A 84 -24.56 -11.65 -5.80
N ASN A 85 -25.62 -11.14 -5.17
CA ASN A 85 -25.59 -10.45 -3.88
C ASN A 85 -26.32 -11.23 -2.77
N ASN A 86 -26.57 -12.52 -2.96
CA ASN A 86 -27.20 -13.34 -1.94
C ASN A 86 -26.18 -13.67 -0.83
N PRO A 87 -26.33 -13.16 0.41
CA PRO A 87 -25.36 -13.37 1.49
C PRO A 87 -25.26 -14.83 1.94
N ALA A 88 -26.26 -15.67 1.64
CA ALA A 88 -26.20 -17.11 1.91
C ALA A 88 -25.23 -17.87 0.98
N VAL A 89 -24.90 -17.28 -0.19
CA VAL A 89 -23.97 -17.85 -1.18
C VAL A 89 -22.66 -17.08 -1.17
N TYR A 90 -22.72 -15.75 -1.09
CA TYR A 90 -21.58 -14.85 -1.07
C TYR A 90 -21.62 -14.01 0.23
N PRO A 91 -21.01 -14.49 1.34
CA PRO A 91 -20.93 -13.71 2.57
C PRO A 91 -20.29 -12.34 2.33
N ASP A 92 -20.83 -11.30 2.96
CA ASP A 92 -20.45 -9.89 2.76
C ASP A 92 -20.37 -9.48 1.27
N PRO A 93 -21.49 -9.55 0.52
CA PRO A 93 -21.47 -9.43 -0.94
C PRO A 93 -21.02 -8.05 -1.44
N ASP A 94 -21.12 -7.01 -0.61
CA ASP A 94 -20.67 -5.65 -0.93
C ASP A 94 -19.14 -5.50 -0.91
N ARG A 95 -18.43 -6.38 -0.19
CA ARG A 95 -16.97 -6.38 -0.13
C ARG A 95 -16.40 -7.12 -1.33
N PHE A 96 -15.50 -6.46 -2.06
CA PHE A 96 -14.69 -7.12 -3.09
C PHE A 96 -13.69 -8.06 -2.43
N ASP A 97 -13.95 -9.37 -2.54
CA ASP A 97 -13.14 -10.42 -1.92
C ASP A 97 -13.00 -11.64 -2.84
N PRO A 98 -11.90 -11.72 -3.60
CA PRO A 98 -11.60 -12.88 -4.44
C PRO A 98 -11.31 -14.17 -3.68
N ASP A 99 -10.89 -14.10 -2.40
CA ASP A 99 -10.49 -15.29 -1.64
C ASP A 99 -11.65 -16.28 -1.47
N ARG A 100 -12.90 -15.82 -1.57
CA ARG A 100 -14.09 -16.69 -1.58
C ARG A 100 -14.07 -17.74 -2.68
N PHE A 101 -13.43 -17.47 -3.82
CA PHE A 101 -13.35 -18.41 -4.94
C PHE A 101 -12.16 -19.37 -4.85
N LEU A 102 -11.36 -19.29 -3.78
CA LEU A 102 -10.39 -20.34 -3.44
C LEU A 102 -11.10 -21.64 -3.05
N ASP A 103 -12.31 -21.54 -2.50
CA ASP A 103 -13.19 -22.69 -2.33
C ASP A 103 -13.92 -23.00 -3.65
N PRO A 104 -13.63 -24.14 -4.30
CA PRO A 104 -14.28 -24.52 -5.56
C PRO A 104 -15.78 -24.80 -5.42
N ALA A 105 -16.31 -24.91 -4.19
CA ALA A 105 -17.74 -25.06 -3.94
C ALA A 105 -18.52 -23.76 -4.14
N VAL A 106 -17.86 -22.60 -4.11
CA VAL A 106 -18.51 -21.31 -4.35
C VAL A 106 -18.88 -21.19 -5.83
N PRO A 107 -20.17 -21.04 -6.17
CA PRO A 107 -20.62 -21.01 -7.56
C PRO A 107 -20.25 -19.69 -8.24
N ASP A 108 -20.01 -19.75 -9.55
CA ASP A 108 -19.80 -18.56 -10.37
C ASP A 108 -21.09 -17.73 -10.47
N ALA A 109 -20.94 -16.40 -10.51
CA ALA A 109 -22.06 -15.52 -10.71
C ALA A 109 -22.67 -15.74 -12.12
N PRO A 110 -24.01 -15.62 -12.27
CA PRO A 110 -24.68 -15.82 -13.56
C PRO A 110 -24.51 -14.63 -14.53
N ALA A 111 -23.30 -14.10 -14.66
CA ALA A 111 -22.98 -12.95 -15.50
C ALA A 111 -23.27 -13.18 -16.99
N PHE A 112 -23.30 -14.44 -17.42
CA PHE A 112 -23.53 -14.86 -18.79
C PHE A 112 -24.90 -15.52 -19.03
N GLY A 113 -25.82 -15.46 -18.06
CA GLY A 113 -27.16 -16.02 -18.16
C GLY A 113 -27.26 -17.49 -17.72
N TYR A 114 -28.32 -18.17 -18.15
CA TYR A 114 -28.78 -19.43 -17.54
C TYR A 114 -29.16 -20.49 -18.58
N GLY A 115 -28.94 -21.77 -18.24
CA GLY A 115 -29.49 -22.91 -18.95
C GLY A 115 -29.10 -22.96 -20.44
N ARG A 116 -30.04 -23.44 -21.30
CA ARG A 116 -29.79 -23.64 -22.74
C ARG A 116 -29.54 -22.36 -23.54
N ARG A 117 -29.82 -21.18 -22.96
CA ARG A 117 -29.58 -19.86 -23.58
C ARG A 117 -28.48 -19.08 -22.89
N ILE A 118 -27.60 -19.78 -22.15
CA ILE A 118 -26.37 -19.18 -21.64
C ILE A 118 -25.55 -18.61 -22.81
N CYS A 119 -24.86 -17.50 -22.56
CA CYS A 119 -24.12 -16.77 -23.58
C CYS A 119 -23.18 -17.72 -24.37
N PRO A 120 -23.34 -17.83 -25.70
CA PRO A 120 -22.45 -18.67 -26.51
C PRO A 120 -21.01 -18.13 -26.55
N GLY A 121 -20.82 -16.85 -26.22
CA GLY A 121 -19.51 -16.19 -26.19
C GLY A 121 -18.73 -16.31 -24.87
N ILE A 122 -19.24 -17.03 -23.87
CA ILE A 122 -18.63 -17.10 -22.53
C ILE A 122 -17.14 -17.45 -22.56
N HIS A 123 -16.75 -18.47 -23.32
CA HIS A 123 -15.34 -18.91 -23.38
C HIS A 123 -14.42 -17.85 -24.03
N HIS A 124 -14.94 -17.10 -25.00
CA HIS A 124 -14.19 -16.00 -25.61
C HIS A 124 -14.07 -14.82 -24.64
N ALA A 125 -15.15 -14.50 -23.92
CA ALA A 125 -15.15 -13.46 -22.90
C ALA A 125 -14.17 -13.80 -21.77
N ASP A 126 -14.23 -15.02 -21.24
CA ASP A 126 -13.34 -15.52 -20.20
C ASP A 126 -11.86 -15.43 -20.61
N ALA A 127 -11.51 -15.97 -21.79
CA ALA A 127 -10.14 -15.92 -22.29
C ALA A 127 -9.63 -14.49 -22.47
N THR A 128 -10.47 -13.61 -23.01
CA THR A 128 -10.12 -12.20 -23.24
C THR A 128 -9.99 -11.45 -21.92
N MET A 129 -10.90 -11.67 -20.97
CA MET A 129 -10.86 -11.06 -19.63
C MET A 129 -9.62 -11.50 -18.88
N PHE A 130 -9.32 -12.79 -18.85
CA PHE A 130 -8.12 -13.32 -18.21
C PHE A 130 -6.85 -12.72 -18.80
N LEU A 131 -6.68 -12.79 -20.13
CA LEU A 131 -5.48 -12.26 -20.79
C LEU A 131 -5.32 -10.75 -20.53
N THR A 132 -6.39 -9.99 -20.65
CA THR A 132 -6.37 -8.54 -20.45
C THR A 132 -6.05 -8.20 -19.00
N MET A 133 -6.77 -8.79 -18.04
CA MET A 133 -6.58 -8.55 -16.61
C MET A 133 -5.19 -8.97 -16.17
N ALA A 134 -4.78 -10.20 -16.48
CA ALA A 134 -3.47 -10.71 -16.11
C ALA A 134 -2.35 -9.85 -16.71
N SER A 135 -2.46 -9.46 -17.99
CA SER A 135 -1.45 -8.61 -18.63
C SER A 135 -1.36 -7.25 -17.96
N ILE A 136 -2.47 -6.56 -17.73
CA ILE A 136 -2.49 -5.25 -17.06
C ILE A 136 -1.89 -5.36 -15.65
N ILE A 137 -2.31 -6.36 -14.86
CA ILE A 137 -1.82 -6.58 -13.50
C ILE A 137 -0.31 -6.90 -13.52
N SER A 138 0.17 -7.64 -14.52
CA SER A 138 1.58 -8.02 -14.63
C SER A 138 2.51 -6.82 -14.84
N VAL A 139 2.05 -5.79 -15.57
CA VAL A 139 2.89 -4.66 -15.99
C VAL A 139 2.61 -3.34 -15.28
N PHE A 140 1.45 -3.18 -14.63
CA PHE A 140 1.06 -1.91 -14.00
C PHE A 140 0.73 -2.05 -12.52
N ASN A 141 1.11 -1.03 -11.76
CA ASN A 141 0.51 -0.68 -10.48
C ASN A 141 -0.66 0.28 -10.74
N ILE A 142 -1.88 -0.18 -10.46
CA ILE A 142 -3.13 0.55 -10.64
C ILE A 142 -3.46 1.24 -9.32
N ARG A 143 -3.49 2.58 -9.31
CA ARG A 143 -3.71 3.39 -8.10
C ARG A 143 -4.91 4.32 -8.25
N PRO A 144 -5.45 4.85 -7.12
CA PRO A 144 -6.46 5.89 -7.17
C PRO A 144 -5.99 7.11 -7.98
N PRO A 145 -6.91 7.88 -8.60
CA PRO A 145 -6.55 9.16 -9.19
C PRO A 145 -5.92 10.07 -8.15
N VAL A 146 -4.98 10.91 -8.56
CA VAL A 146 -4.39 11.94 -7.70
C VAL A 146 -5.03 13.30 -7.95
N ASP A 147 -5.05 14.18 -6.95
CA ASP A 147 -5.39 15.59 -7.13
C ASP A 147 -4.23 16.40 -7.73
N VAL A 148 -4.43 17.72 -7.89
CA VAL A 148 -3.42 18.61 -8.49
C VAL A 148 -2.17 18.74 -7.61
N GLU A 149 -2.27 18.37 -6.33
CA GLU A 149 -1.18 18.28 -5.37
C GLU A 149 -0.55 16.88 -5.27
N GLY A 150 -1.01 15.92 -6.10
CA GLY A 150 -0.47 14.55 -6.14
C GLY A 150 -1.03 13.60 -5.07
N ARG A 151 -2.05 14.00 -4.30
CA ARG A 151 -2.64 13.18 -3.22
C ARG A 151 -3.70 12.21 -3.77
N PRO A 152 -3.78 10.96 -3.28
CA PRO A 152 -4.80 10.01 -3.70
C PRO A 152 -6.22 10.51 -3.39
N ARG A 153 -7.11 10.47 -4.39
CA ARG A 153 -8.54 10.73 -4.23
C ARG A 153 -9.27 9.43 -3.84
N PRO A 154 -10.05 9.43 -2.75
CA PRO A 154 -10.86 8.28 -2.38
C PRO A 154 -11.78 7.87 -3.54
N MET A 155 -11.71 6.61 -3.94
CA MET A 155 -12.60 6.04 -4.95
C MET A 155 -13.81 5.42 -4.25
N LYS A 156 -15.01 5.69 -4.76
CA LYS A 156 -16.24 5.00 -4.36
C LYS A 156 -16.68 4.07 -5.48
N ALA A 157 -17.18 2.90 -5.11
CA ALA A 157 -17.73 1.91 -6.05
C ALA A 157 -19.24 2.12 -6.26
N ASP A 158 -19.67 3.38 -6.30
CA ASP A 158 -21.07 3.75 -6.51
C ASP A 158 -21.31 3.78 -8.02
N ILE A 159 -21.93 2.71 -8.55
CA ILE A 159 -22.57 2.76 -9.86
C ILE A 159 -24.02 3.07 -9.56
N ALA A 160 -24.43 4.30 -9.80
CA ALA A 160 -25.83 4.66 -9.68
C ALA A 160 -26.63 3.88 -10.75
N MET A 161 -27.78 3.34 -10.36
CA MET A 161 -28.56 2.37 -11.17
C MET A 161 -29.10 2.98 -12.49
N ASP A 162 -29.12 4.31 -12.57
CA ASP A 162 -29.39 5.14 -13.74
C ASP A 162 -28.26 5.06 -14.80
N GLU A 163 -26.99 4.93 -14.42
CA GLU A 163 -25.88 4.75 -15.38
C GLU A 163 -25.91 3.36 -16.06
N ALA A 164 -26.40 2.33 -15.35
CA ALA A 164 -26.51 0.97 -15.88
C ALA A 164 -27.53 0.86 -17.02
N VAL A 165 -28.62 1.64 -16.98
CA VAL A 165 -29.64 1.65 -18.04
C VAL A 165 -29.13 2.34 -19.30
N SER A 166 -28.31 3.38 -19.16
CA SER A 166 -27.68 4.10 -20.29
C SER A 166 -26.64 3.24 -21.04
N SER A 167 -25.94 2.35 -20.32
CA SER A 167 -24.96 1.41 -20.88
C SER A 167 -25.59 0.35 -21.81
N ILE A 168 -26.82 -0.10 -21.53
CA ILE A 168 -27.50 -1.13 -22.34
C ILE A 168 -27.78 -0.63 -23.76
N ALA A 169 -28.05 0.67 -23.93
CA ALA A 169 -28.23 1.27 -25.26
C ALA A 169 -26.92 1.38 -26.06
N SER A 170 -25.78 1.47 -25.37
CA SER A 170 -24.44 1.59 -26.01
C SER A 170 -23.79 0.22 -26.30
N SER A 171 -24.34 -0.86 -25.75
CA SER A 171 -23.78 -2.22 -25.84
C SER A 171 -23.90 -2.88 -27.22
N PHE A 172 -24.68 -2.31 -28.15
CA PHE A 172 -24.70 -2.73 -29.56
C PHE A 172 -23.63 -2.03 -30.43
N LEU A 173 -22.94 -1.03 -29.88
CA LEU A 173 -21.93 -0.23 -30.58
C LEU A 173 -20.72 0.00 -29.66
N GLY A 174 -20.02 -1.07 -29.29
CA GLY A 174 -18.57 -1.08 -29.06
C GLY A 174 -17.91 0.06 -28.26
N THR A 175 -18.55 0.65 -27.25
CA THR A 175 -17.92 1.68 -26.40
C THR A 175 -17.78 1.22 -24.96
N LEU A 176 -16.51 1.08 -24.57
CA LEU A 176 -16.01 0.82 -23.23
C LEU A 176 -16.46 1.90 -22.23
N ALA A 177 -16.88 1.43 -21.06
CA ALA A 177 -16.74 1.99 -19.70
C ALA A 177 -16.76 3.52 -19.52
N ALA A 178 -17.65 4.00 -18.63
CA ALA A 178 -17.46 5.27 -17.95
C ALA A 178 -16.09 5.26 -17.23
N PRO A 179 -15.24 6.29 -17.42
CA PRO A 179 -13.89 6.28 -16.90
C PRO A 179 -13.91 6.61 -15.41
N THR A 180 -13.85 5.58 -14.56
CA THR A 180 -13.25 5.77 -13.24
C THR A 180 -11.75 5.89 -13.48
N ASN A 181 -11.23 7.13 -13.57
CA ASN A 181 -9.84 7.45 -13.87
C ASN A 181 -8.88 6.86 -12.82
N SER A 182 -8.55 5.57 -12.90
CA SER A 182 -7.41 4.99 -12.19
C SER A 182 -6.13 5.35 -12.93
N THR A 183 -5.08 5.68 -12.20
CA THR A 183 -3.76 5.96 -12.77
C THR A 183 -2.98 4.66 -12.93
N LEU A 184 -2.41 4.43 -14.11
CA LEU A 184 -1.55 3.30 -14.40
C LEU A 184 -0.09 3.74 -14.28
N PHE A 185 0.66 3.11 -13.38
CA PHE A 185 2.10 3.31 -13.26
C PHE A 185 2.83 2.04 -13.69
N PRO A 186 3.90 2.11 -14.50
CA PRO A 186 4.73 0.94 -14.78
C PRO A 186 5.15 0.25 -13.48
N ARG A 187 5.10 -1.08 -13.46
CA ARG A 187 5.48 -1.86 -12.30
C ARG A 187 6.99 -1.76 -12.12
N GLN A 188 7.40 -1.01 -11.11
CA GLN A 188 8.79 -0.82 -10.73
C GLN A 188 8.95 -1.17 -9.26
N LEU A 189 10.10 -1.76 -8.91
CA LEU A 189 10.52 -1.91 -7.52
C LEU A 189 10.66 -0.53 -6.86
N ALA A 190 10.43 -0.46 -5.55
CA ALA A 190 10.63 0.77 -4.81
C ALA A 190 12.06 1.28 -5.00
N GLN A 191 12.20 2.60 -5.14
CA GLN A 191 13.51 3.22 -5.17
C GLN A 191 14.20 2.98 -3.83
N VAL A 192 15.43 2.46 -3.90
CA VAL A 192 16.32 2.35 -2.75
C VAL A 192 17.16 3.61 -2.66
N ILE A 193 17.05 4.31 -1.54
CA ILE A 193 17.83 5.50 -1.20
C ILE A 193 18.99 5.08 -0.32
N THR A 194 20.21 5.17 -0.85
CA THR A 194 21.44 4.84 -0.11
C THR A 194 22.23 6.07 0.33
N LYS A 195 21.95 7.24 -0.26
CA LYS A 195 22.67 8.50 -0.01
C LYS A 195 21.78 9.70 -0.30
N CYS A 196 22.16 10.84 0.26
CA CYS A 196 21.57 12.13 -0.08
C CYS A 196 22.03 12.61 -1.48
N THR A 197 21.34 13.61 -2.03
CA THR A 197 21.68 14.20 -3.34
C THR A 197 22.04 15.68 -3.23
N VAL A 198 21.52 16.40 -2.23
CA VAL A 198 21.78 17.82 -2.03
C VAL A 198 23.14 18.02 -1.34
N PRO A 199 24.09 18.75 -1.95
CA PRO A 199 25.39 19.00 -1.35
C PRO A 199 25.31 19.75 -0.01
N ASN A 200 26.30 19.52 0.85
CA ASN A 200 26.46 20.11 2.18
C ASN A 200 25.23 19.88 3.09
N THR A 201 24.56 18.73 2.93
CA THR A 201 23.47 18.31 3.80
C THR A 201 23.80 17.02 4.54
N VAL A 202 23.26 16.87 5.73
CA VAL A 202 23.23 15.63 6.48
C VAL A 202 21.78 15.32 6.87
N ALA A 203 21.31 14.13 6.52
CA ALA A 203 20.07 13.59 7.06
C ALA A 203 20.40 12.77 8.30
N LEU A 204 20.21 13.38 9.47
CA LEU A 204 20.23 12.64 10.73
C LEU A 204 18.97 11.81 10.81
N THR A 205 19.13 10.49 10.85
CA THR A 205 18.01 9.56 10.98
C THR A 205 18.11 8.69 12.21
N PHE A 206 16.96 8.35 12.79
CA PHE A 206 16.83 7.59 14.03
C PHE A 206 15.78 6.49 13.88
N ASP A 207 16.15 5.27 14.22
CA ASP A 207 15.30 4.09 14.14
C ASP A 207 14.75 3.68 15.54
N ASP A 208 13.82 2.73 15.52
CA ASP A 208 13.27 1.95 16.64
C ASP A 208 12.31 2.62 17.61
N GLY A 209 12.16 3.95 17.56
CA GLY A 209 11.20 4.65 18.40
C GLY A 209 9.77 4.65 17.86
N PRO A 210 8.88 5.49 18.40
CA PRO A 210 9.14 6.49 19.43
C PRO A 210 9.45 5.83 20.79
N TYR A 211 10.31 6.47 21.59
CA TYR A 211 10.67 5.96 22.92
C TYR A 211 11.06 7.09 23.89
N LEU A 212 11.64 6.75 25.04
CA LEU A 212 11.91 7.67 26.14
C LEU A 212 12.67 8.94 25.72
N TYR A 213 13.60 8.83 24.76
CA TYR A 213 14.55 9.89 24.42
C TYR A 213 14.13 10.81 23.26
N THR A 214 12.95 10.60 22.66
CA THR A 214 12.49 11.34 21.48
C THR A 214 12.54 12.86 21.66
N TYR A 215 12.06 13.37 22.80
CA TYR A 215 12.02 14.81 23.08
C TYR A 215 13.42 15.43 23.16
N GLU A 216 14.34 14.78 23.87
CA GLU A 216 15.71 15.27 24.04
C GLU A 216 16.45 15.34 22.69
N ILE A 217 16.34 14.27 21.88
CA ILE A 217 16.94 14.22 20.55
C ILE A 217 16.40 15.35 19.67
N SER A 218 15.07 15.51 19.62
CA SER A 218 14.42 16.56 18.87
C SER A 218 14.89 17.95 19.31
N GLU A 219 14.82 18.26 20.61
CA GLU A 219 15.21 19.58 21.13
C GLU A 219 16.68 19.91 20.83
N ARG A 220 17.61 18.96 20.94
CA ARG A 220 19.03 19.20 20.59
C ARG A 220 19.21 19.54 19.11
N ILE A 221 18.52 18.83 18.23
CA ILE A 221 18.59 19.06 16.77
C ILE A 221 17.95 20.41 16.42
N LEU A 222 16.82 20.75 17.05
CA LEU A 222 16.13 22.03 16.86
C LEU A 222 16.97 23.21 17.35
N GLN A 223 17.61 23.09 18.52
CA GLN A 223 18.52 24.11 19.08
C GLN A 223 19.72 24.35 18.17
N ALA A 224 20.16 23.31 17.45
CA ALA A 224 21.19 23.40 16.44
C ALA A 224 20.69 23.90 15.07
N GLY A 225 19.42 24.33 14.97
CA GLY A 225 18.80 24.85 13.75
C GLY A 225 18.49 23.80 12.69
N GLY A 226 18.46 22.52 13.06
CA GLY A 226 18.28 21.39 12.16
C GLY A 226 16.90 20.75 12.22
N LYS A 227 16.69 19.80 11.30
CA LYS A 227 15.61 18.80 11.34
C LYS A 227 16.22 17.40 11.17
N ALA A 228 15.40 16.38 11.42
CA ALA A 228 15.81 14.98 11.37
C ALA A 228 14.66 14.09 10.90
N THR A 229 14.97 12.82 10.65
CA THR A 229 14.00 11.80 10.22
C THR A 229 13.92 10.67 11.25
N PHE A 230 12.72 10.31 11.67
CA PHE A 230 12.47 9.23 12.63
C PHE A 230 11.74 8.10 11.92
N PHE A 231 12.36 6.92 11.86
CA PHE A 231 11.73 5.70 11.36
C PHE A 231 11.13 4.95 12.54
N VAL A 232 9.80 4.96 12.62
CA VAL A 232 9.09 4.53 13.82
C VAL A 232 8.45 3.17 13.68
N ASN A 233 8.45 2.40 14.77
CA ASN A 233 7.76 1.13 14.89
C ASN A 233 6.35 1.27 15.44
N GLY A 234 5.54 0.25 15.19
CA GLY A 234 4.20 0.13 15.76
C GLY A 234 4.18 -0.47 17.17
N ASN A 235 4.88 -1.58 17.38
CA ASN A 235 4.96 -2.28 18.65
C ASN A 235 6.34 -2.95 18.79
N ASN A 236 7.33 -2.15 19.20
CA ASN A 236 8.70 -2.59 19.43
C ASN A 236 9.08 -2.38 20.91
N TYR A 237 9.70 -1.25 21.25
CA TYR A 237 10.06 -0.90 22.64
C TYR A 237 8.85 -0.54 23.50
N GLN A 238 7.85 0.09 22.89
CA GLN A 238 6.56 0.40 23.50
C GLN A 238 5.53 0.55 22.37
N CYS A 239 4.27 0.17 22.63
CA CYS A 239 3.20 0.33 21.67
C CYS A 239 3.08 1.80 21.22
N ILE A 240 2.96 2.04 19.90
CA ILE A 240 2.84 3.39 19.31
C ILE A 240 1.58 4.12 19.78
N TYR A 241 0.54 3.37 20.16
CA TYR A 241 -0.70 3.91 20.73
C TYR A 241 -0.63 4.18 22.24
N HIS A 242 0.49 3.88 22.90
CA HIS A 242 0.69 4.33 24.29
C HIS A 242 0.61 5.86 24.35
N PRO A 243 -0.05 6.48 25.36
CA PRO A 243 -0.25 7.93 25.40
C PRO A 243 1.03 8.74 25.21
N ASP A 244 2.14 8.32 25.85
CA ASP A 244 3.42 8.99 25.69
C ASP A 244 3.96 8.93 24.26
N ASN A 245 3.81 7.78 23.58
CA ASN A 245 4.25 7.60 22.21
C ASN A 245 3.39 8.39 21.21
N VAL A 246 2.08 8.43 21.43
CA VAL A 246 1.18 9.30 20.66
C VAL A 246 1.63 10.76 20.78
N ASN A 247 1.95 11.22 21.99
CA ASN A 247 2.42 12.58 22.23
C ASN A 247 3.79 12.85 21.58
N ARG A 248 4.73 11.90 21.67
CA ARG A 248 6.05 11.98 21.03
C ARG A 248 5.93 12.11 19.51
N ILE A 249 5.10 11.28 18.87
CA ILE A 249 4.89 11.33 17.41
C ILE A 249 4.26 12.64 16.97
N LYS A 250 3.21 13.11 17.67
CA LYS A 250 2.61 14.41 17.41
C LYS A 250 3.62 15.54 17.54
N TYR A 251 4.40 15.53 18.61
CA TYR A 251 5.42 16.52 18.86
C TYR A 251 6.49 16.54 17.75
N LEU A 252 7.03 15.39 17.34
CA LEU A 252 8.00 15.32 16.23
C LEU A 252 7.44 15.92 14.94
N TYR A 253 6.21 15.54 14.61
CA TYR A 253 5.50 16.01 13.43
C TYR A 253 5.26 17.53 13.46
N GLU A 254 4.76 18.05 14.58
CA GLU A 254 4.50 19.48 14.78
C GLU A 254 5.77 20.33 14.75
N LYS A 255 6.90 19.77 15.22
CA LYS A 255 8.21 20.40 15.13
C LYS A 255 8.83 20.30 13.73
N GLY A 256 8.18 19.66 12.76
CA GLY A 256 8.64 19.58 11.38
C GLY A 256 9.77 18.58 11.16
N HIS A 257 9.96 17.61 12.07
CA HIS A 257 10.75 16.42 11.75
C HIS A 257 9.99 15.54 10.77
N GLN A 258 10.72 14.76 9.98
CA GLN A 258 10.13 13.77 9.10
C GLN A 258 9.87 12.47 9.88
N ILE A 259 8.74 11.82 9.61
CA ILE A 259 8.39 10.52 10.18
C ILE A 259 8.25 9.50 9.05
N GLY A 260 9.03 8.44 9.10
CA GLY A 260 8.98 7.29 8.20
C GLY A 260 8.54 6.01 8.92
N SER A 261 8.20 4.97 8.15
CA SER A 261 7.84 3.66 8.71
C SER A 261 9.08 2.81 8.99
N HIS A 262 9.11 2.13 10.13
CA HIS A 262 10.09 1.09 10.43
C HIS A 262 9.46 -0.29 10.67
N THR A 263 8.25 -0.53 10.15
CA THR A 263 7.42 -1.74 10.34
C THR A 263 6.83 -1.89 11.74
N TRP A 264 5.83 -2.77 11.88
CA TRP A 264 5.07 -2.91 13.12
C TRP A 264 5.94 -3.48 14.25
N GLY A 265 6.43 -4.70 14.08
CA GLY A 265 7.13 -5.46 15.10
C GLY A 265 8.63 -5.63 14.86
N HIS A 266 9.24 -4.82 13.99
CA HIS A 266 10.68 -4.83 13.71
C HIS A 266 11.20 -6.21 13.26
N LYS A 267 10.44 -6.91 12.41
CA LYS A 267 10.80 -8.23 11.89
C LYS A 267 11.74 -8.13 10.69
N ASP A 268 12.57 -9.16 10.49
CA ASP A 268 13.33 -9.31 9.24
C ASP A 268 12.37 -9.62 8.08
N LEU A 269 12.02 -8.58 7.32
CA LEU A 269 11.05 -8.67 6.23
C LEU A 269 11.45 -9.65 5.13
N THR A 270 12.73 -9.97 5.00
CA THR A 270 13.21 -10.91 3.96
C THR A 270 12.81 -12.36 4.24
N THR A 271 12.43 -12.66 5.48
CA THR A 271 11.97 -13.98 5.94
C THR A 271 10.45 -14.15 5.89
N LEU A 272 9.73 -13.07 5.58
CA LEU A 272 8.27 -13.02 5.65
C LEU A 272 7.62 -13.27 4.29
N THR A 273 6.40 -13.81 4.32
CA THR A 273 5.54 -13.91 3.14
C THR A 273 5.05 -12.53 2.69
N TRP A 274 4.51 -12.44 1.48
CA TRP A 274 3.87 -11.22 0.96
C TRP A 274 2.88 -10.59 1.96
N ASP A 275 1.95 -11.41 2.47
CA ASP A 275 0.90 -10.96 3.39
C ASP A 275 1.47 -10.50 4.74
N GLN A 276 2.51 -11.18 5.23
CA GLN A 276 3.18 -10.81 6.48
C GLN A 276 3.96 -9.50 6.34
N VAL A 277 4.69 -9.29 5.23
CA VAL A 277 5.31 -7.99 4.93
C VAL A 277 4.24 -6.91 4.85
N HIS A 278 3.11 -7.22 4.21
CA HIS A 278 2.01 -6.28 4.07
C HIS A 278 1.39 -5.86 5.40
N ASP A 279 1.15 -6.81 6.29
CA ASP A 279 0.62 -6.56 7.64
C ASP A 279 1.57 -5.70 8.46
N GLU A 280 2.87 -6.02 8.45
CA GLU A 280 3.92 -5.25 9.14
C GLU A 280 3.96 -3.78 8.70
N MET A 281 3.83 -3.51 7.40
CA MET A 281 3.87 -2.15 6.87
C MET A 281 2.54 -1.41 7.07
N TRP A 282 1.41 -2.08 6.78
CA TRP A 282 0.08 -1.47 6.81
C TRP A 282 -0.32 -0.99 8.21
N ARG A 283 0.01 -1.75 9.26
CA ARG A 283 -0.38 -1.34 10.62
C ARG A 283 0.31 -0.06 11.07
N VAL A 284 1.55 0.19 10.65
CA VAL A 284 2.25 1.46 10.93
C VAL A 284 1.62 2.61 10.17
N GLU A 285 1.25 2.41 8.90
CA GLU A 285 0.53 3.41 8.10
C GLU A 285 -0.81 3.78 8.75
N GLN A 286 -1.56 2.79 9.22
CA GLN A 286 -2.81 3.02 9.97
C GLN A 286 -2.57 3.79 11.27
N ALA A 287 -1.52 3.46 12.01
CA ALA A 287 -1.17 4.18 13.23
C ALA A 287 -0.83 5.64 12.96
N LEU A 288 0.03 5.93 11.97
CA LEU A 288 0.42 7.29 11.62
C LEU A 288 -0.75 8.11 11.06
N MET A 289 -1.59 7.50 10.22
CA MET A 289 -2.83 8.13 9.76
C MET A 289 -3.78 8.46 10.93
N ARG A 290 -3.89 7.59 11.93
CA ARG A 290 -4.74 7.86 13.12
C ARG A 290 -4.16 8.96 14.00
N ILE A 291 -2.84 8.93 14.27
CA ILE A 291 -2.19 9.81 15.24
C ILE A 291 -1.95 11.22 14.68
N ILE A 292 -1.44 11.33 13.45
CA ILE A 292 -1.01 12.59 12.83
C ILE A 292 -1.68 12.87 11.47
N GLY A 293 -2.55 11.97 10.99
CA GLY A 293 -3.23 12.16 9.72
C GLY A 293 -2.31 12.04 8.50
N ALA A 294 -1.12 11.45 8.65
CA ALA A 294 -0.12 11.40 7.58
C ALA A 294 0.32 9.96 7.26
N ASN A 295 0.36 9.63 5.97
CA ASN A 295 0.81 8.33 5.48
C ASN A 295 2.26 8.44 4.98
N PRO A 296 3.25 7.73 5.57
CA PRO A 296 4.66 7.92 5.25
C PRO A 296 4.99 7.54 3.79
N ALA A 297 5.80 8.36 3.13
CA ALA A 297 6.37 8.09 1.81
C ALA A 297 7.72 7.36 1.86
N TYR A 298 8.26 7.17 3.08
CA TYR A 298 9.55 6.57 3.31
C TYR A 298 9.41 5.46 4.34
N MET A 299 10.09 4.35 4.08
CA MET A 299 10.28 3.29 5.06
C MET A 299 11.75 2.91 5.11
N ARG A 300 12.21 2.48 6.29
CA ARG A 300 13.48 1.80 6.43
C ARG A 300 13.20 0.35 6.82
N PRO A 301 13.77 -0.64 6.14
CA PRO A 301 13.57 -2.03 6.52
C PRO A 301 14.41 -2.35 7.78
N PRO A 302 13.86 -3.06 8.77
CA PRO A 302 14.63 -3.56 9.91
C PRO A 302 15.92 -4.25 9.47
N PHE A 303 17.00 -3.99 10.22
CA PHE A 303 18.35 -4.51 9.94
C PHE A 303 18.96 -4.09 8.59
N GLY A 304 18.34 -3.15 7.87
CA GLY A 304 18.74 -2.77 6.51
C GLY A 304 18.52 -3.86 5.45
N LYS A 305 17.76 -4.92 5.78
CA LYS A 305 17.58 -6.09 4.93
C LYS A 305 16.33 -5.96 4.06
N TYR A 306 16.51 -6.10 2.75
CA TYR A 306 15.40 -6.11 1.80
C TYR A 306 15.67 -7.08 0.66
N ASN A 307 14.59 -7.51 0.01
CA ASN A 307 14.61 -8.30 -1.23
C ASN A 307 13.51 -7.75 -2.16
N ASP A 308 13.33 -8.36 -3.33
CA ASP A 308 12.29 -7.96 -4.27
C ASP A 308 10.88 -7.95 -3.67
N ASN A 309 10.55 -8.88 -2.76
CA ASN A 309 9.25 -8.90 -2.09
C ASN A 309 9.03 -7.60 -1.30
N VAL A 310 10.02 -7.19 -0.51
CA VAL A 310 9.99 -5.92 0.25
C VAL A 310 9.92 -4.71 -0.69
N LEU A 311 10.71 -4.69 -1.77
CA LEU A 311 10.70 -3.56 -2.70
C LEU A 311 9.39 -3.46 -3.49
N ARG A 312 8.75 -4.59 -3.83
CA ARG A 312 7.41 -4.61 -4.44
C ARG A 312 6.36 -4.14 -3.44
N ALA A 313 6.40 -4.61 -2.20
CA ALA A 313 5.50 -4.17 -1.13
C ALA A 313 5.60 -2.66 -0.86
N SER A 314 6.82 -2.11 -0.83
CA SER A 314 7.05 -0.66 -0.72
C SER A 314 6.55 0.07 -1.97
N ALA A 315 6.78 -0.47 -3.17
CA ALA A 315 6.35 0.15 -4.41
C ALA A 315 4.83 0.28 -4.50
N VAL A 316 4.05 -0.76 -4.15
CA VAL A 316 2.58 -0.66 -4.23
C VAL A 316 2.01 0.40 -3.28
N ARG A 317 2.74 0.73 -2.19
CA ARG A 317 2.41 1.80 -1.23
C ARG A 317 2.93 3.18 -1.64
N GLY A 318 3.71 3.27 -2.72
CA GLY A 318 4.40 4.49 -3.11
C GLY A 318 5.60 4.84 -2.21
N GLN A 319 6.02 3.95 -1.32
CA GLN A 319 7.11 4.19 -0.39
C GLN A 319 8.49 3.99 -1.05
N LYS A 320 9.42 4.87 -0.69
CA LYS A 320 10.86 4.71 -0.95
C LYS A 320 11.51 3.96 0.21
N VAL A 321 12.50 3.13 -0.10
CA VAL A 321 13.23 2.31 0.87
C VAL A 321 14.54 3.01 1.22
N ALA A 322 14.67 3.51 2.44
CA ALA A 322 15.85 4.24 2.90
C ALA A 322 16.82 3.32 3.63
N ILE A 323 18.09 3.33 3.22
CA ILE A 323 19.22 2.70 3.92
C ILE A 323 20.07 3.84 4.51
N TRP A 324 21.40 3.76 4.43
CA TRP A 324 22.35 4.73 4.95
C TRP A 324 23.70 4.56 4.24
N ASP A 325 24.51 5.62 4.22
CA ASP A 325 25.91 5.59 3.79
C ASP A 325 26.89 5.81 4.96
N PHE A 326 26.35 6.09 6.15
CA PHE A 326 27.09 6.23 7.39
C PHE A 326 26.34 5.55 8.54
N ASP A 327 27.01 4.62 9.22
CA ASP A 327 26.49 3.95 10.42
C ASP A 327 27.26 4.42 11.67
N SER A 328 26.55 5.07 12.60
CA SER A 328 27.12 5.53 13.87
C SER A 328 27.61 4.38 14.75
N GLY A 329 27.10 3.17 14.54
CA GLY A 329 27.38 1.96 15.31
C GLY A 329 26.79 1.98 16.71
N ASP A 330 25.91 2.92 17.03
CA ASP A 330 25.32 3.08 18.36
C ASP A 330 24.55 1.85 18.85
N SER A 331 23.90 1.11 17.96
CA SER A 331 23.26 -0.18 18.27
C SER A 331 24.16 -1.41 18.09
N ALA A 332 25.38 -1.25 17.56
CA ALA A 332 26.30 -2.34 17.24
C ALA A 332 27.15 -2.81 18.43
N GLY A 333 26.87 -2.32 19.65
CA GLY A 333 27.60 -2.68 20.87
C GLY A 333 28.99 -2.04 20.99
N ILE A 334 29.30 -1.01 20.18
CA ILE A 334 30.54 -0.24 20.33
C ILE A 334 30.39 0.80 21.45
N SER A 335 31.51 1.31 21.98
CA SER A 335 31.47 2.37 22.99
C SER A 335 31.04 3.71 22.40
N ALA A 336 30.47 4.59 23.22
CA ALA A 336 30.14 5.96 22.81
C ALA A 336 31.36 6.72 22.26
N ALA A 337 32.55 6.48 22.81
CA ALA A 337 33.80 7.04 22.30
C ALA A 337 34.12 6.55 20.88
N ALA A 338 33.91 5.27 20.58
CA ALA A 338 34.11 4.72 19.24
C ALA A 338 33.08 5.30 18.24
N SER A 339 31.82 5.45 18.65
CA SER A 339 30.79 6.09 17.82
C SER A 339 31.12 7.57 17.52
N LYS A 340 31.57 8.33 18.54
CA LYS A 340 32.09 9.70 18.35
C LYS A 340 33.28 9.74 17.38
N GLY A 341 34.18 8.76 17.47
CA GLY A 341 35.30 8.61 16.53
C GLY A 341 34.84 8.40 15.08
N ARG A 342 33.75 7.65 14.84
CA ARG A 342 33.17 7.52 13.49
C ARG A 342 32.66 8.84 12.95
N TYR A 343 32.04 9.67 13.80
CA TYR A 343 31.62 11.03 13.43
C TYR A 343 32.81 11.96 13.15
N ASP A 344 33.91 11.83 13.90
CA ASP A 344 35.16 12.53 13.61
C ASP A 344 35.71 12.14 12.24
N ASP A 345 35.76 10.83 11.95
CA ASP A 345 36.31 10.30 10.69
C ASP A 345 35.48 10.69 9.46
N VAL A 346 34.14 10.67 9.55
CA VAL A 346 33.29 11.03 8.41
C VAL A 346 33.36 12.53 8.12
N THR A 347 33.40 13.37 9.15
CA THR A 347 33.47 14.83 8.98
C THR A 347 34.86 15.28 8.50
N ALA A 348 35.93 14.59 8.89
CA ALA A 348 37.27 14.82 8.36
C ALA A 348 37.38 14.52 6.85
N ARG A 349 36.66 13.50 6.37
CA ARG A 349 36.62 13.13 4.93
C ARG A 349 35.82 14.10 4.06
N ARG A 350 34.94 14.92 4.65
CA ARG A 350 34.09 15.91 3.97
C ARG A 350 33.35 15.36 2.74
N PRO A 351 32.61 14.24 2.83
CA PRO A 351 31.75 13.81 1.73
C PRO A 351 30.75 14.90 1.32
N SER A 352 30.28 14.91 0.08
CA SER A 352 29.36 15.97 -0.39
C SER A 352 28.05 16.00 0.42
N ASN A 353 27.60 14.87 0.96
CA ASN A 353 26.44 14.75 1.82
C ASN A 353 26.55 13.48 2.68
N ILE A 354 25.66 13.32 3.67
CA ILE A 354 25.67 12.19 4.59
C ILE A 354 24.23 11.74 4.90
N LEU A 355 23.95 10.45 4.82
CA LEU A 355 22.72 9.81 5.32
C LEU A 355 23.07 8.86 6.47
N THR A 356 22.79 9.27 7.69
CA THR A 356 23.23 8.54 8.89
C THR A 356 22.25 7.45 9.30
N LEU A 357 22.73 6.42 10.00
CA LEU A 357 21.95 5.52 10.85
C LEU A 357 22.29 5.76 12.33
N ASN A 358 21.27 6.03 13.13
CA ASN A 358 21.29 6.06 14.59
C ASN A 358 19.98 5.45 15.11
N HIS A 359 19.86 5.29 16.43
CA HIS A 359 18.70 4.70 17.07
C HIS A 359 18.26 5.58 18.26
N GLU A 360 17.00 6.01 18.28
CA GLU A 360 16.50 6.91 19.35
C GLU A 360 16.21 6.19 20.68
N THR A 361 16.37 4.87 20.71
CA THR A 361 16.05 4.01 21.86
C THR A 361 17.23 3.81 22.82
N TYR A 362 18.41 4.30 22.46
CA TYR A 362 19.64 4.15 23.24
C TYR A 362 20.02 5.46 23.94
N GLU A 363 20.23 5.38 25.27
CA GLU A 363 20.61 6.53 26.08
C GLU A 363 21.89 7.23 25.61
N PRO A 364 22.98 6.51 25.25
CA PRO A 364 24.21 7.16 24.81
C PRO A 364 24.06 7.94 23.49
N THR A 365 23.12 7.51 22.64
CA THR A 365 22.76 8.23 21.41
C THR A 365 22.16 9.59 21.77
N ALA A 366 21.21 9.63 22.71
CA ALA A 366 20.43 10.82 23.03
C ALA A 366 21.08 11.78 24.03
N TYR A 367 21.48 11.28 25.21
CA TYR A 367 21.68 12.10 26.41
C TYR A 367 23.14 12.48 26.65
N THR A 368 24.04 11.50 26.72
CA THR A 368 25.34 11.70 27.39
C THR A 368 26.51 12.01 26.47
N ASP A 369 26.50 11.58 25.20
CA ASP A 369 27.74 11.63 24.41
C ASP A 369 27.61 11.83 22.89
N ILE A 370 26.82 11.01 22.19
CA ILE A 370 27.02 10.84 20.74
C ILE A 370 26.38 11.99 19.95
N LEU A 371 25.08 12.24 20.10
CA LEU A 371 24.37 13.27 19.33
C LEU A 371 24.95 14.69 19.48
N PRO A 372 25.22 15.23 20.69
CA PRO A 372 25.79 16.57 20.80
C PRO A 372 27.19 16.67 20.15
N HIS A 373 28.02 15.62 20.24
CA HIS A 373 29.31 15.57 19.54
C HIS A 373 29.13 15.53 18.02
N ALA A 374 28.20 14.69 17.54
CA ALA A 374 27.86 14.59 16.12
C ALA A 374 27.39 15.93 15.55
N ILE A 375 26.46 16.60 16.23
CA ILE A 375 25.95 17.93 15.86
C ILE A 375 27.11 18.92 15.73
N ALA A 376 27.96 19.03 16.76
CA ALA A 376 29.08 19.95 16.77
C ALA A 376 30.06 19.69 15.60
N LYS A 377 30.39 18.42 15.34
CA LYS A 377 31.31 18.05 14.25
C LYS A 377 30.71 18.29 12.87
N LEU A 378 29.44 17.95 12.67
CA LEU A 378 28.74 18.15 11.41
C LEU A 378 28.58 19.63 11.08
N GLN A 379 28.21 20.47 12.05
CA GLN A 379 28.12 21.92 11.87
C GLN A 379 29.49 22.54 11.59
N ALA A 380 30.54 22.15 12.33
CA ALA A 380 31.90 22.63 12.10
C ALA A 380 32.44 22.24 10.71
N ALA A 381 31.98 21.10 10.16
CA ALA A 381 32.28 20.67 8.80
C ALA A 381 31.41 21.35 7.71
N GLY A 382 30.43 22.16 8.10
CA GLY A 382 29.60 22.96 7.19
C GLY A 382 28.32 22.26 6.70
N TYR A 383 27.91 21.15 7.31
CA TYR A 383 26.67 20.46 6.93
C TYR A 383 25.44 21.13 7.54
N ARG A 384 24.38 21.22 6.74
CA ARG A 384 23.03 21.55 7.20
C ARG A 384 22.29 20.26 7.56
N MET A 385 21.78 20.17 8.79
CA MET A 385 20.94 19.07 9.24
C MET A 385 19.51 19.25 8.73
N VAL A 386 19.07 18.34 7.86
CA VAL A 386 17.78 18.41 7.17
C VAL A 386 17.05 17.08 7.27
N THR A 387 15.77 17.06 6.91
CA THR A 387 15.03 15.79 6.76
C THR A 387 15.56 14.97 5.57
N LEU A 388 15.23 13.67 5.52
CA LEU A 388 15.62 12.81 4.41
C LEU A 388 15.04 13.29 3.08
N SER A 389 13.77 13.71 3.04
CA SER A 389 13.18 14.28 1.83
C SER A 389 13.93 15.52 1.35
N GLU A 390 14.30 16.43 2.26
CA GLU A 390 15.06 17.63 1.92
C GLU A 390 16.50 17.33 1.48
N CYS A 391 17.15 16.32 2.08
CA CYS A 391 18.49 15.88 1.64
C CYS A 391 18.49 15.27 0.24
N LEU A 392 17.31 14.81 -0.24
CA LEU A 392 17.08 14.36 -1.60
C LEU A 392 16.65 15.48 -2.56
N GLY A 393 16.50 16.71 -2.07
CA GLY A 393 16.05 17.86 -2.85
C GLY A 393 14.54 17.90 -3.06
N GLU A 394 13.78 17.15 -2.26
CA GLU A 394 12.33 17.09 -2.31
C GLU A 394 11.72 18.08 -1.31
N SER A 395 10.47 18.46 -1.55
CA SER A 395 9.74 19.30 -0.60
C SER A 395 9.41 18.53 0.68
N PRO A 396 9.23 19.20 1.83
CA PRO A 396 8.77 18.54 3.05
C PRO A 396 7.45 17.77 2.90
N ALA A 397 6.57 18.20 1.98
CA ALA A 397 5.33 17.50 1.68
C ALA A 397 5.56 16.12 1.06
N ALA A 398 6.66 15.93 0.32
CA ALA A 398 7.01 14.65 -0.30
C ALA A 398 7.45 13.59 0.72
N ALA A 399 7.63 13.95 2.00
CA ALA A 399 7.80 13.00 3.09
C ALA A 399 6.60 12.07 3.30
N TYR A 400 5.42 12.44 2.78
CA TYR A 400 4.16 11.73 2.97
C TYR A 400 3.44 11.49 1.64
N GLN A 401 2.80 10.33 1.49
CA GLN A 401 1.95 10.01 0.33
C GLN A 401 0.63 10.78 0.35
N SER A 402 0.13 11.02 1.56
CA SER A 402 -1.12 11.74 1.80
C SER A 402 -1.12 12.31 3.20
N GLN A 403 -1.79 13.46 3.35
CA GLN A 403 -2.03 14.09 4.64
C GLN A 403 -3.50 14.48 4.75
N GLY A 404 -4.06 14.37 5.94
CA GLY A 404 -5.44 14.68 6.30
C GLY A 404 -5.57 14.94 7.80
N PRO A 405 -6.80 15.10 8.32
CA PRO A 405 -6.99 15.26 9.75
C PRO A 405 -6.64 13.96 10.50
N PRO A 406 -6.01 14.02 11.68
CA PRO A 406 -5.90 12.89 12.59
C PRO A 406 -7.27 12.32 12.95
N ALA A 407 -7.31 11.04 13.28
CA ALA A 407 -8.55 10.40 13.74
C ALA A 407 -8.81 10.71 15.21
N THR A 408 -10.07 10.56 15.64
CA THR A 408 -10.46 10.56 17.05
C THR A 408 -10.78 9.14 17.50
N GLY A 409 -10.37 8.75 18.71
CA GLY A 409 -10.63 7.42 19.26
C GLY A 409 -9.51 6.91 20.16
N SER A 410 -9.72 5.72 20.70
CA SER A 410 -8.70 4.92 21.38
C SER A 410 -8.31 3.74 20.51
N TRP A 411 -7.02 3.41 20.53
CA TRP A 411 -6.46 2.29 19.78
C TRP A 411 -5.46 1.55 20.66
N SER A 412 -5.28 0.26 20.39
CA SER A 412 -4.30 -0.56 21.07
C SER A 412 -3.48 -1.35 20.05
N CYS A 413 -2.26 -1.67 20.46
CA CYS A 413 -1.56 -2.83 19.94
C CYS A 413 -2.17 -4.08 20.61
#